data_AF-A0A392QXX3-F1
#
_entry.id   AF-A0A392QXX3-F1
#
_cell.length_a   1.000
_cell.length_b   1.000
_cell.length_c   1.000
_cell.angle_alpha   90.00
_cell.angle_beta   90.00
_cell.angle_gamma   90.00
#
_symmetry.space_group_name_H-M   'P 1'
#
loop_
_entity.id
_entity.type
_entity.pdbx_description
1 polymer ?
#
loop_
_entity_poly.entity_id
_entity_poly.type
_entity_poly.pdbx_seq_one_letter_code
_entity_poly.pdbx_strand_id
1 'polypeptide(L)' 'MKSFAAKVEEGREGTNGKLSVGPVYRNLLSEDQFPPSDPDLTTAWDIFSEAVKKYPQNRMLGWREYVNGK' A
#
# COMPACT_ATOMS: atom_id res chain seq x y z
N MET A 1 10.06 0.18 -18.54
CA MET A 1 9.06 0.25 -17.46
C MET A 1 9.62 1.19 -16.41
N LYS A 2 8.94 2.28 -16.05
CA LYS A 2 9.42 3.16 -14.96
C LYS A 2 9.25 2.40 -13.65
N SER A 3 10.33 2.11 -12.94
CA SER A 3 10.24 1.58 -11.58
C SER A 3 9.85 2.72 -10.66
N PHE A 4 8.76 2.56 -9.91
CA PHE A 4 8.33 3.55 -8.91
C PHE A 4 8.82 3.20 -7.50
N ALA A 5 9.50 2.06 -7.35
CA ALA A 5 10.02 1.59 -6.08
C ALA A 5 11.43 0.99 -6.24
N ALA A 6 12.31 1.27 -5.29
CA ALA A 6 13.59 0.59 -5.13
C ALA A 6 13.50 -0.36 -3.94
N LYS A 7 13.92 -1.61 -4.14
CA LYS A 7 14.11 -2.56 -3.06
C LYS A 7 15.39 -2.17 -2.31
N VAL A 8 15.26 -1.91 -1.01
CA VAL A 8 16.38 -1.47 -0.17
C VAL A 8 16.79 -2.51 0.87
N GLU A 9 15.91 -3.48 1.12
CA GLU A 9 16.21 -4.60 2.01
C GLU A 9 15.57 -5.89 1.46
N GLU A 10 16.29 -6.99 1.61
CA GLU A 10 15.77 -8.33 1.33
C GLU A 10 14.75 -8.77 2.38
N GLY A 11 13.86 -9.67 1.99
CA GLY A 11 12.98 -10.32 2.95
C GLY A 11 13.79 -11.24 3.86
N ARG A 12 13.28 -11.45 5.07
CA ARG A 12 13.87 -12.38 6.04
C ARG A 12 12.89 -13.48 6.41
N GLU A 13 13.39 -14.70 6.40
CA GLU A 13 12.64 -15.85 6.87
C GLU A 13 12.45 -15.77 8.39
N GLY A 14 11.28 -16.20 8.86
CA GLY A 14 10.98 -16.27 10.29
C GLY A 14 11.80 -17.36 10.96
N THR A 15 12.46 -17.04 12.08
CA THR A 15 13.22 -18.01 12.87
C THR A 15 12.93 -17.83 14.36
N ASN A 16 12.95 -18.92 15.13
CA ASN A 16 12.81 -18.95 16.60
C ASN A 16 11.61 -18.13 17.12
N GLY A 17 10.41 -18.38 16.57
CA GLY A 17 9.17 -17.71 16.98
C GLY A 17 8.96 -16.31 16.41
N LYS A 18 9.89 -15.78 15.60
CA LYS A 18 9.69 -14.56 14.82
C LYS A 18 9.02 -14.88 13.49
N LEU A 19 8.06 -14.05 13.09
CA LEU A 19 7.38 -14.14 11.80
C LEU A 19 8.34 -13.77 10.67
N SER A 20 8.13 -14.37 9.49
CA SER A 20 8.77 -13.92 8.26
C SER A 20 8.40 -12.47 7.95
N VAL A 21 9.35 -11.71 7.41
CA VAL A 21 9.14 -10.31 7.02
C VAL A 21 9.48 -10.16 5.55
N GLY A 22 8.56 -9.55 4.80
CA GLY A 22 8.76 -9.27 3.38
C GLY A 22 9.88 -8.22 3.15
N PRO A 23 10.37 -8.11 1.91
CA PRO A 23 11.38 -7.11 1.55
C PRO A 23 10.87 -5.68 1.72
N VAL A 24 11.81 -4.76 1.98
CA VAL A 24 11.51 -3.32 2.14
C VAL A 24 11.69 -2.61 0.81
N TYR A 25 10.68 -1.82 0.45
CA TYR A 25 10.68 -0.96 -0.73
C TYR A 25 10.56 0.50 -0.34
N ARG A 26 11.27 1.38 -1.06
CA ARG A 26 11.10 2.83 -0.98
C ARG A 26 10.60 3.39 -2.29
N ASN A 27 9.69 4.35 -2.22
CA ASN A 27 9.20 5.06 -3.39
C ASN A 27 10.30 6.00 -3.90
N LEU A 28 10.65 5.90 -5.19
CA LEU A 28 11.68 6.76 -5.78
C LEU A 28 11.23 8.23 -5.88
N LEU A 29 9.91 8.48 -5.93
CA LEU A 29 9.35 9.84 -5.96
C LEU A 29 9.35 10.53 -4.60
N SER A 30 9.71 9.82 -3.53
CA SER A 30 9.75 10.37 -2.16
C SER A 30 11.17 10.60 -1.67
N GLU A 31 12.16 10.68 -2.56
CA GLU A 31 13.54 11.00 -2.22
C GLU A 31 13.63 12.36 -1.50
N ASP A 32 12.92 13.36 -2.03
CA ASP A 32 12.90 14.74 -1.52
C ASP A 32 11.73 15.04 -0.56
N GLN A 33 11.19 14.01 0.10
CA GLN A 33 9.97 14.01 0.93
C GLN A 33 8.65 13.85 0.15
N PHE A 34 7.59 13.52 0.88
CA PHE A 34 6.24 13.47 0.35
C PHE A 34 5.61 14.87 0.32
N PRO A 35 4.67 15.14 -0.60
CA PRO A 35 3.79 16.29 -0.49
C PRO A 35 3.11 16.33 0.89
N PRO A 36 2.81 17.53 1.43
CA PRO A 36 2.09 17.64 2.68
C PRO A 36 0.74 16.94 2.59
N SER A 37 0.32 16.32 3.69
CA SER A 37 -1.01 15.72 3.80
C SER A 37 -2.09 16.78 3.62
N ASP A 38 -3.21 16.38 3.02
CA ASP A 38 -4.40 17.21 2.94
C ASP A 38 -4.90 17.53 4.37
N PRO A 39 -5.11 18.82 4.72
CA PRO A 39 -5.46 19.22 6.09
C PRO A 39 -6.81 18.65 6.54
N ASP A 40 -7.70 18.31 5.62
CA ASP A 40 -9.03 17.78 5.92
C ASP A 40 -9.04 16.24 6.00
N LEU A 41 -7.99 15.56 5.51
CA LEU A 41 -7.85 14.10 5.54
C LEU A 41 -6.91 13.65 6.66
N THR A 42 -7.38 13.80 7.90
CA THR A 42 -6.55 13.59 9.10
C THR A 42 -6.45 12.13 9.53
N THR A 43 -7.38 11.28 9.09
CA THR A 43 -7.41 9.86 9.44
C THR A 43 -7.42 8.98 8.20
N ALA A 44 -7.00 7.71 8.37
CA ALA A 44 -7.14 6.71 7.32
C ALA A 44 -8.60 6.53 6.89
N TRP A 45 -9.56 6.70 7.81
CA TRP A 45 -10.98 6.64 7.50
C TRP A 45 -11.44 7.77 6.58
N ASP A 46 -10.96 8.99 6.79
CA ASP A 46 -11.28 10.15 5.93
C ASP A 46 -10.85 9.88 4.48
N ILE A 47 -9.63 9.35 4.31
CA ILE A 47 -9.12 8.97 2.99
C ILE A 47 -10.04 7.94 2.32
N PHE A 48 -10.43 6.88 3.03
CA PHE A 48 -11.31 5.85 2.46
C PHE A 48 -12.71 6.38 2.13
N SER A 49 -13.31 7.11 3.06
CA SER A 49 -14.66 7.68 2.93
C SER A 49 -14.74 8.64 1.75
N GLU A 50 -13.80 9.60 1.65
CA GLU A 50 -13.77 10.57 0.56
C GLU A 50 -13.43 9.94 -0.79
N ALA A 51 -12.55 8.92 -0.82
CA ALA A 51 -12.24 8.20 -2.05
C ALA A 51 -13.49 7.50 -2.64
N VAL A 52 -14.32 6.86 -1.80
CA VAL A 52 -15.57 6.21 -2.26
C VAL A 52 -16.56 7.24 -2.80
N LYS A 53 -16.71 8.39 -2.12
CA LYS A 53 -17.59 9.47 -2.58
C LYS A 53 -17.12 10.07 -3.91
N LYS A 54 -15.80 10.31 -4.04
CA LYS A 54 -15.19 10.95 -5.21
C LYS A 54 -15.12 10.01 -6.41
N TYR A 55 -14.87 8.72 -6.19
CA TYR A 55 -14.72 7.72 -7.25
C TYR A 55 -15.69 6.55 -7.07
N PRO A 56 -17.02 6.79 -7.13
CA PRO A 56 -18.03 5.78 -6.79
C PRO A 56 -18.01 4.57 -7.73
N GLN A 57 -17.47 4.71 -8.93
CA GLN A 57 -17.36 3.63 -9.92
C GLN A 57 -16.01 2.89 -9.86
N ASN A 58 -15.04 3.41 -9.10
CA ASN A 58 -13.77 2.70 -8.86
C ASN A 58 -13.95 1.76 -7.69
N ARG A 59 -14.25 0.50 -7.98
CA ARG A 59 -14.32 -0.57 -6.97
C ARG A 59 -12.93 -0.73 -6.33
N MET A 60 -12.74 -0.11 -5.15
CA MET A 60 -11.45 -0.07 -4.44
C MET A 60 -11.04 -1.41 -3.84
N LEU A 61 -11.99 -2.35 -3.70
CA LEU A 61 -11.70 -3.72 -3.32
C LEU A 61 -11.47 -4.54 -4.58
N GLY A 62 -10.23 -4.96 -4.78
CA GLY A 62 -9.91 -5.97 -5.78
C GLY A 62 -10.80 -7.20 -5.57
N TRP A 63 -11.23 -7.81 -6.67
CA TRP A 63 -11.98 -9.06 -6.61
C TRP A 63 -10.99 -10.16 -6.30
N ARG A 64 -11.15 -10.85 -5.17
CA ARG A 64 -10.46 -12.12 -4.97
C ARG A 64 -11.13 -13.11 -5.91
N GLU A 65 -10.39 -13.60 -6.89
CA GLU A 65 -10.85 -14.73 -7.70
C GLU A 65 -11.03 -15.94 -6.78
N TYR A 66 -12.22 -16.52 -6.80
CA TYR A 66 -12.48 -17.79 -6.13
C TYR A 66 -11.91 -18.91 -7.00
N VAL A 67 -10.77 -19.46 -6.62
CA VAL A 67 -10.18 -20.60 -7.32
C VAL A 67 -10.61 -21.85 -6.58
N ASN A 68 -11.44 -22.68 -7.21
CA ASN A 68 -11.98 -23.91 -6.62
C ASN A 68 -12.78 -23.68 -5.33
N GLY A 69 -13.52 -22.57 -5.23
CA GLY A 69 -14.38 -22.27 -4.07
C GLY A 69 -13.63 -21.73 -2.85
N LYS A 70 -12.39 -21.24 -3.02
CA LYS A 70 -11.60 -20.59 -1.97
C LYS A 70 -10.83 -19.39 -2.47
#